data_AF-A0A662R344-F1
#
_entry.id   AF-A0A662R344-F1
#
_cell.length_a   1.000
_cell.length_b   1.000
_cell.length_c   1.000
_cell.angle_alpha   90.00
_cell.angle_beta   90.00
_cell.angle_gamma   90.00
#
_symmetry.space_group_name_H-M   'P 1'
#
loop_
_entity.id
_entity.type
_entity.pdbx_description
1 polymer ?
#
loop_
_entity_poly.entity_id
_entity_poly.type
_entity_poly.pdbx_seq_one_letter_code
_entity_poly.pdbx_strand_id
1 'polypeptide(L)'
;MPRYAMKWMFAACLMLALCASHVGGEPNLVWRETSRALHNRHRGWNGRAGYSIDLLELVLVQPEEAVSVSYHVDPDIPTHLASIREERVNFGIAATTITSERLGFFEFSHPFYLADPGIIAEKEPTPDLLSQNFSQKFYACGNALLAPRIQKLSSGWGLFVYFPIASRNVVFGIILAIVYMIIAGHIIWLIEREKDGHFHKNLPPGRLPPGSGG
;
A
#
# COMPACT_ATOMS: atom_id res chain seq x y z
N MET A 1 21.93 -0.87 -77.27
CA MET A 1 21.37 -1.32 -75.98
C MET A 1 21.71 -0.29 -74.89
N PRO A 2 20.73 0.35 -74.23
CA PRO A 2 20.99 1.55 -73.45
C PRO A 2 21.52 1.20 -72.05
N ARG A 3 22.70 1.74 -71.71
CA ARG A 3 23.39 1.59 -70.41
C ARG A 3 22.63 2.18 -69.21
N TYR A 4 21.47 2.79 -69.43
CA TYR A 4 20.62 3.37 -68.39
C TYR A 4 19.70 2.34 -67.70
N ALA A 5 19.40 1.20 -68.32
CA ALA A 5 18.51 0.20 -67.72
C ALA A 5 19.10 -0.54 -66.51
N MET A 6 20.44 -0.67 -66.44
CA MET A 6 21.10 -1.51 -65.43
C MET A 6 21.14 -0.87 -64.04
N LYS A 7 21.09 0.47 -63.94
CA LYS A 7 21.11 1.18 -62.66
C LYS A 7 19.79 1.07 -61.90
N TRP A 8 18.67 1.10 -62.63
CA TRP A 8 17.33 1.00 -62.02
C TRP A 8 17.00 -0.43 -61.58
N MET A 9 17.55 -1.44 -62.27
CA MET A 9 17.42 -2.83 -61.85
C MET A 9 18.05 -3.11 -60.49
N PHE A 10 19.24 -2.55 -60.21
CA PHE A 10 19.90 -2.72 -58.91
C PHE A 10 19.14 -2.02 -57.78
N ALA A 11 18.62 -0.82 -58.01
CA ALA A 11 17.83 -0.11 -57.02
C ALA A 11 16.52 -0.84 -56.70
N ALA A 12 15.83 -1.39 -57.71
CA ALA A 12 14.61 -2.17 -57.53
C ALA A 12 14.88 -3.48 -56.79
N CYS A 13 15.96 -4.20 -57.12
CA CYS A 13 16.35 -5.42 -56.39
C CYS A 13 16.77 -5.13 -54.95
N LEU A 14 17.46 -4.02 -54.68
CA LEU A 14 17.85 -3.63 -53.32
C LEU A 14 16.62 -3.27 -52.47
N MET A 15 15.66 -2.54 -53.05
CA MET A 15 14.38 -2.24 -52.39
C MET A 15 13.55 -3.50 -52.12
N LEU A 16 13.48 -4.43 -53.08
CA LEU A 16 12.78 -5.71 -52.86
C LEU A 16 13.46 -6.57 -51.79
N ALA A 17 14.79 -6.55 -51.72
CA ALA A 17 15.54 -7.25 -50.67
C ALA A 17 15.32 -6.62 -49.29
N LEU A 18 15.27 -5.28 -49.20
CA LEU A 18 14.98 -4.55 -47.96
C LEU A 18 13.53 -4.74 -47.49
N CYS A 19 12.57 -4.80 -48.41
CA CYS A 19 11.17 -5.13 -48.08
C CYS A 19 11.02 -6.59 -47.62
N ALA A 20 11.79 -7.53 -48.18
CA ALA A 20 11.74 -8.94 -47.78
C ALA A 20 12.44 -9.22 -46.44
N SER A 21 13.36 -8.36 -45.99
CA SER A 21 14.00 -8.48 -44.67
C SER A 21 13.12 -7.99 -43.51
N HIS A 22 11.95 -7.42 -43.81
CA HIS A 22 10.97 -7.03 -42.79
C HIS A 22 9.85 -8.08 -42.64
N VAL A 23 10.21 -9.36 -42.80
CA VAL A 23 9.34 -10.50 -42.47
C VAL A 23 9.46 -10.75 -40.97
N GLY A 24 8.47 -10.21 -40.26
CA GLY A 24 7.78 -10.84 -39.13
C GLY A 24 8.64 -11.61 -38.14
N GLY A 25 9.32 -10.87 -37.26
CA GLY A 25 9.46 -11.38 -35.90
C GLY A 25 8.07 -11.33 -35.28
N GLU A 26 7.40 -12.48 -35.14
CA GLU A 26 6.23 -12.61 -34.26
C GLU A 26 6.56 -11.91 -32.94
N PRO A 27 5.74 -10.96 -32.46
CA PRO A 27 5.97 -10.30 -31.19
C PRO A 27 5.80 -11.35 -30.08
N ASN A 28 6.88 -12.02 -29.74
CA ASN A 28 6.93 -12.93 -28.60
C ASN A 28 6.85 -12.05 -27.36
N LEU A 29 5.64 -11.93 -26.81
CA LEU A 29 5.40 -11.17 -25.59
C LEU A 29 5.95 -11.98 -24.42
N VAL A 30 7.10 -11.55 -23.91
CA VAL A 30 7.71 -12.09 -22.70
C VAL A 30 7.16 -11.32 -21.52
N TRP A 31 6.43 -12.03 -20.66
CA TRP A 31 5.73 -11.56 -19.47
C TRP A 31 6.48 -11.91 -18.19
N ARG A 32 6.19 -11.23 -17.06
CA ARG A 32 6.89 -11.45 -15.79
C ARG A 32 6.05 -11.27 -14.52
N GLU A 33 6.13 -12.21 -13.57
CA GLU A 33 5.44 -12.19 -12.25
C GLU A 33 6.41 -12.00 -11.08
N THR A 34 5.97 -11.36 -9.98
CA THR A 34 6.86 -11.03 -8.85
C THR A 34 6.29 -11.21 -7.44
N SER A 35 5.22 -12.00 -7.21
CA SER A 35 4.65 -12.06 -5.86
C SER A 35 4.05 -13.42 -5.48
N ARG A 36 4.63 -14.04 -4.45
CA ARG A 36 4.08 -15.24 -3.78
C ARG A 36 2.77 -14.98 -3.02
N ALA A 37 2.45 -13.73 -2.71
CA ALA A 37 1.34 -13.38 -1.82
C ALA A 37 -0.05 -13.31 -2.48
N LEU A 38 -0.14 -13.22 -3.81
CA LEU A 38 -1.41 -13.28 -4.56
C LEU A 38 -1.72 -14.68 -5.11
N HIS A 39 -0.94 -15.68 -4.68
CA HIS A 39 -1.07 -17.06 -5.09
C HIS A 39 -2.14 -17.75 -4.24
N ASN A 40 -3.38 -17.70 -4.70
CA ASN A 40 -4.38 -18.63 -4.20
C ASN A 40 -4.11 -19.99 -4.85
N ARG A 41 -4.04 -21.05 -4.04
CA ARG A 41 -3.68 -22.40 -4.48
C ARG A 41 -4.84 -23.07 -5.25
N HIS A 42 -5.27 -22.48 -6.35
CA HIS A 42 -6.05 -23.17 -7.38
C HIS A 42 -5.08 -23.72 -8.43
N ARG A 43 -5.28 -24.94 -8.96
CA ARG A 43 -4.38 -25.50 -9.97
C ARG A 43 -4.78 -25.00 -11.36
N GLY A 44 -4.09 -23.98 -11.85
CA GLY A 44 -4.13 -23.56 -13.26
C GLY A 44 -3.22 -24.43 -14.16
N TRP A 45 -3.39 -24.28 -15.48
CA TRP A 45 -2.91 -25.16 -16.58
C TRP A 45 -1.40 -25.48 -16.60
N ASN A 46 -0.56 -24.77 -15.84
CA ASN A 46 0.88 -25.06 -15.70
C ASN A 46 1.37 -25.07 -14.24
N GLY A 47 0.47 -25.33 -13.28
CA GLY A 47 0.78 -25.32 -11.85
C GLY A 47 0.97 -23.92 -11.25
N ARG A 48 0.60 -22.87 -11.99
CA ARG A 48 0.60 -21.47 -11.55
C ARG A 48 -0.83 -20.98 -11.53
N ALA A 49 -1.23 -20.31 -10.46
CA ALA A 49 -2.51 -19.61 -10.39
C ALA A 49 -2.39 -18.40 -9.48
N GLY A 50 -3.20 -17.38 -9.74
CA GLY A 50 -3.19 -16.16 -8.96
C GLY A 50 -3.95 -15.08 -9.70
N TYR A 51 -4.38 -14.08 -8.93
CA TYR A 51 -5.19 -12.98 -9.46
C TYR A 51 -4.55 -12.31 -10.70
N SER A 52 -3.22 -12.11 -10.67
CA SER A 52 -2.47 -11.50 -11.77
C SER A 52 -2.45 -12.34 -13.05
N ILE A 53 -2.48 -13.67 -12.93
CA ILE A 53 -2.51 -14.60 -14.07
C ILE A 53 -3.91 -14.62 -14.67
N ASP A 54 -4.94 -14.73 -13.82
CA ASP A 54 -6.33 -14.72 -14.26
C ASP A 54 -6.68 -13.40 -14.97
N LEU A 55 -6.19 -12.28 -14.44
CA LEU A 55 -6.33 -10.96 -15.07
C LEU A 55 -5.66 -10.92 -16.45
N LEU A 56 -4.45 -11.47 -16.57
CA LEU A 56 -3.72 -11.51 -17.84
C LEU A 56 -4.47 -12.35 -18.87
N GLU A 57 -4.93 -13.54 -18.49
CA GLU A 57 -5.71 -14.41 -19.38
C GLU A 57 -6.97 -13.68 -19.89
N LEU A 58 -7.66 -12.93 -19.04
CA LEU A 58 -8.81 -12.11 -19.45
C LEU A 58 -8.44 -10.99 -20.43
N VAL A 59 -7.27 -10.37 -20.27
CA VAL A 59 -6.78 -9.34 -21.21
C VAL A 59 -6.38 -9.98 -22.55
N LEU A 60 -5.78 -11.17 -22.53
CA LEU A 60 -5.34 -11.89 -23.73
C LEU A 60 -6.48 -12.49 -24.56
N VAL A 61 -7.71 -12.53 -24.04
CA VAL A 61 -8.90 -12.95 -24.79
C VAL A 61 -9.47 -11.82 -25.67
N GLN A 62 -9.11 -10.56 -25.39
CA GLN A 62 -9.64 -9.40 -26.11
C GLN A 62 -9.04 -9.09 -27.50
N PRO A 63 -7.75 -9.38 -27.81
CA PRO A 63 -7.19 -9.05 -29.11
C PRO A 63 -7.73 -9.96 -30.22
N GLU A 64 -7.90 -9.39 -31.43
CA GLU A 64 -8.29 -10.13 -32.63
C GLU A 64 -7.16 -11.06 -33.15
N GLU A 65 -5.91 -10.74 -32.80
CA GLU A 65 -4.73 -11.51 -33.18
C GLU A 65 -4.27 -12.45 -32.06
N ALA A 66 -3.87 -13.67 -32.43
CA ALA A 66 -3.38 -14.66 -31.48
C ALA A 66 -2.01 -14.23 -30.94
N VAL A 67 -1.98 -13.77 -29.70
CA VAL A 67 -0.75 -13.37 -29.01
C VAL A 67 -0.13 -14.56 -28.27
N SER A 68 1.10 -14.93 -28.63
CA SER A 68 1.90 -15.89 -27.87
C SER A 68 2.51 -15.20 -26.65
N VAL A 69 2.26 -15.75 -25.46
CA VAL A 69 2.78 -15.22 -24.19
C VAL A 69 3.71 -16.23 -23.54
N SER A 70 4.92 -15.79 -23.21
CA SER A 70 5.91 -16.56 -22.46
C SER A 70 6.12 -15.97 -21.07
N TYR A 71 6.30 -16.83 -20.06
CA TYR A 71 6.31 -16.42 -18.65
C TYR A 71 7.72 -16.46 -18.07
N HIS A 72 8.18 -15.33 -17.56
CA HIS A 72 9.40 -15.19 -16.76
C HIS A 72 9.01 -14.92 -15.29
N VAL A 73 9.81 -15.37 -14.33
CA VAL A 73 9.52 -15.13 -12.90
C VAL A 73 10.73 -14.51 -12.24
N ASP A 74 10.52 -13.42 -11.52
CA ASP A 74 11.55 -12.78 -10.71
C ASP A 74 11.48 -13.14 -9.24
N PRO A 75 12.62 -13.13 -8.56
CA PRO A 75 12.64 -13.31 -7.11
C PRO A 75 12.05 -12.11 -6.36
N ASP A 76 12.17 -10.90 -6.89
CA ASP A 76 11.81 -9.65 -6.20
C ASP A 76 11.48 -8.48 -7.15
N ILE A 77 10.81 -7.45 -6.61
CA ILE A 77 10.37 -6.26 -7.35
C ILE A 77 11.53 -5.50 -8.00
N PRO A 78 12.69 -5.28 -7.34
CA PRO A 78 13.83 -4.65 -7.99
C PRO A 78 14.30 -5.38 -9.25
N THR A 79 14.43 -6.71 -9.20
CA THR A 79 14.86 -7.53 -10.34
C THR A 79 13.82 -7.50 -11.46
N HIS A 80 12.55 -7.47 -11.09
CA HIS A 80 11.44 -7.30 -12.04
C HIS A 80 11.47 -5.97 -12.77
N LEU A 81 11.61 -4.85 -12.04
CA LEU A 81 11.72 -3.53 -12.64
C LEU A 81 13.00 -3.37 -13.47
N ALA A 82 14.11 -3.98 -13.04
CA ALA A 82 15.33 -4.02 -13.84
C ALA A 82 15.12 -4.75 -15.17
N SER A 83 14.35 -5.84 -15.17
CA SER A 83 14.12 -6.62 -16.38
C SER A 83 13.22 -5.92 -17.39
N ILE A 84 12.28 -5.09 -16.93
CA ILE A 84 11.52 -4.19 -17.79
C ILE A 84 12.44 -3.11 -18.37
N ARG A 85 13.26 -2.48 -17.51
CA ARG A 85 14.20 -1.43 -17.90
C ARG A 85 15.24 -1.90 -18.91
N GLU A 86 15.68 -3.15 -18.79
CA GLU A 86 16.67 -3.77 -19.67
C GLU A 86 16.03 -4.48 -20.87
N GLU A 87 14.73 -4.25 -21.12
CA GLU A 87 13.96 -4.81 -22.25
C GLU A 87 14.03 -6.34 -22.35
N ARG A 88 14.29 -7.03 -21.23
CA ARG A 88 14.24 -8.50 -21.17
C ARG A 88 12.81 -9.03 -21.23
N VAL A 89 11.84 -8.15 -20.96
CA VAL A 89 10.41 -8.42 -21.01
C VAL A 89 9.69 -7.20 -21.59
N ASN A 90 8.54 -7.43 -22.23
CA ASN A 90 7.78 -6.37 -22.88
C ASN A 90 6.90 -5.60 -21.90
N PHE A 91 6.37 -6.29 -20.89
CA PHE A 91 5.55 -5.70 -19.83
C PHE A 91 5.63 -6.56 -18.56
N GLY A 92 5.34 -5.94 -17.42
CA GLY A 92 5.32 -6.63 -16.12
C GLY A 92 3.95 -6.55 -15.45
N ILE A 93 3.53 -7.64 -14.81
CA ILE A 93 2.35 -7.64 -13.94
C ILE A 93 2.78 -8.09 -12.55
N ALA A 94 2.75 -7.16 -11.61
CA ALA A 94 3.05 -7.40 -10.23
C ALA A 94 2.19 -6.50 -9.33
N ALA A 95 2.08 -6.85 -8.05
CA ALA A 95 1.48 -5.98 -7.04
C ALA A 95 2.43 -4.80 -6.74
N THR A 96 2.53 -3.89 -7.70
CA THR A 96 3.46 -2.77 -7.69
C THR A 96 2.70 -1.48 -7.47
N THR A 97 2.96 -0.81 -6.35
CA THR A 97 2.43 0.54 -6.09
C THR A 97 2.98 1.53 -7.12
N ILE A 98 2.09 2.31 -7.72
CA ILE A 98 2.43 3.44 -8.59
C ILE A 98 2.90 4.59 -7.71
N THR A 99 4.14 5.03 -7.89
CA THR A 99 4.72 6.18 -7.17
C THR A 99 5.25 7.21 -8.17
N SER A 100 5.35 8.48 -7.74
CA SER A 100 5.92 9.55 -8.59
C SER A 100 7.35 9.26 -9.01
N GLU A 101 8.15 8.67 -8.13
CA GLU A 101 9.51 8.21 -8.44
C GLU A 101 9.51 7.18 -9.57
N ARG A 102 8.60 6.19 -9.53
CA ARG A 102 8.52 5.13 -10.55
C ARG A 102 7.95 5.63 -11.87
N LEU A 103 7.01 6.57 -11.85
CA LEU A 103 6.47 7.21 -13.05
C LEU A 103 7.52 7.97 -13.86
N GLY A 104 8.64 8.38 -13.23
CA GLY A 104 9.78 8.95 -13.94
C GLY A 104 10.57 7.97 -14.81
N PHE A 105 10.39 6.66 -14.61
CA PHE A 105 11.15 5.61 -15.30
C PHE A 105 10.28 4.59 -16.03
N PHE A 106 9.01 4.46 -15.67
CA PHE A 106 8.11 3.43 -16.17
C PHE A 106 6.75 4.01 -16.52
N GLU A 107 6.14 3.48 -17.58
CA GLU A 107 4.73 3.73 -17.89
C GLU A 107 3.85 2.69 -17.20
N PHE A 108 2.77 3.15 -16.58
CA PHE A 108 1.79 2.30 -15.92
C PHE A 108 0.44 2.43 -16.63
N SER A 109 -0.28 1.31 -16.71
CA SER A 109 -1.69 1.34 -17.07
C SER A 109 -2.54 1.96 -15.94
N HIS A 110 -3.84 2.11 -16.19
CA HIS A 110 -4.77 2.50 -15.12
C HIS A 110 -4.73 1.47 -13.98
N PRO A 111 -4.75 1.92 -12.71
CA PRO A 111 -4.70 1.00 -11.57
C PRO A 111 -5.93 0.09 -11.60
N PHE A 112 -5.69 -1.23 -11.59
CA PHE A 112 -6.75 -2.24 -11.53
C PHE A 112 -7.16 -2.59 -10.09
N TYR A 113 -6.38 -2.14 -9.09
CA TYR A 113 -6.67 -2.31 -7.67
C TYR A 113 -6.27 -1.04 -6.89
N LEU A 114 -7.22 -0.52 -6.11
CA LEU A 114 -6.99 0.60 -5.20
C LEU A 114 -6.81 0.03 -3.79
N ALA A 115 -5.66 0.29 -3.19
CA ALA A 115 -5.32 -0.14 -1.84
C ALA A 115 -4.83 1.05 -1.04
N ASP A 116 -5.43 1.24 0.15
CA ASP A 116 -4.95 2.20 1.12
C ASP A 116 -4.00 1.52 2.12
N PRO A 117 -3.03 2.25 2.70
CA PRO A 117 -2.23 1.73 3.80
C PRO A 117 -3.11 1.23 4.94
N GLY A 118 -3.04 -0.07 5.21
CA GLY A 118 -3.76 -0.71 6.32
C GLY A 118 -2.82 -1.06 7.46
N ILE A 119 -3.26 -0.83 8.70
CA ILE A 119 -2.58 -1.35 9.89
C ILE A 119 -3.21 -2.70 10.21
N ILE A 120 -2.40 -3.76 10.14
CA ILE A 120 -2.79 -5.07 10.65
C ILE A 120 -2.32 -5.13 12.09
N ALA A 121 -3.27 -5.02 13.02
CA ALA A 121 -3.03 -5.29 14.42
C ALA A 121 -3.37 -6.75 14.71
N GLU A 122 -2.57 -7.38 15.57
CA GLU A 122 -2.99 -8.65 16.17
C GLU A 122 -4.31 -8.41 16.89
N LYS A 123 -5.28 -9.30 16.66
CA LYS A 123 -6.55 -9.22 17.36
C LYS A 123 -6.25 -9.38 18.85
N GLU A 124 -6.44 -8.32 19.64
CA GLU A 124 -6.28 -8.43 21.09
C GLU A 124 -7.14 -9.60 21.59
N PRO A 125 -6.60 -10.43 22.50
CA PRO A 125 -7.36 -11.52 23.09
C PRO A 125 -8.65 -10.94 23.65
N THR A 126 -9.79 -11.53 23.29
CA THR A 126 -11.09 -11.04 23.74
C THR A 126 -11.06 -10.92 25.27
N PRO A 127 -11.35 -9.73 25.83
CA PRO A 127 -11.25 -9.49 27.25
C PRO A 127 -12.00 -10.56 28.03
N ASP A 128 -11.32 -11.25 28.95
CA ASP A 128 -11.91 -12.24 29.84
C ASP A 128 -13.14 -11.64 30.54
N LEU A 129 -14.15 -12.47 30.83
CA LEU A 129 -15.42 -12.09 31.50
C LEU A 129 -15.23 -11.18 32.73
N LEU A 130 -14.09 -11.29 33.43
CA LEU A 130 -13.74 -10.42 34.55
C LEU A 130 -13.53 -8.96 34.13
N SER A 131 -12.80 -8.70 33.05
CA SER A 131 -12.51 -7.34 32.57
C SER A 131 -13.75 -6.62 32.02
N GLN A 132 -14.71 -7.36 31.43
CA GLN A 132 -16.02 -6.82 31.06
C GLN A 132 -16.83 -6.42 32.30
N ASN A 133 -16.81 -7.23 33.35
CA ASN A 133 -17.51 -6.94 34.61
C ASN A 133 -16.91 -5.74 35.35
N PHE A 134 -15.58 -5.56 35.34
CA PHE A 134 -14.95 -4.40 35.99
C PHE A 134 -15.26 -3.09 35.25
N SER A 135 -15.26 -3.11 33.92
CA SER A 135 -15.57 -1.93 33.11
C SER A 135 -17.03 -1.49 33.31
N GLN A 136 -17.98 -2.41 33.23
CA GLN A 136 -19.40 -2.09 33.42
C GLN A 136 -19.72 -1.59 34.83
N LYS A 137 -19.11 -2.17 35.87
CA LYS A 137 -19.34 -1.73 37.26
C LYS A 137 -18.79 -0.34 37.54
N PHE A 138 -17.66 0.05 36.94
CA PHE A 138 -17.14 1.40 37.06
C PHE A 138 -18.07 2.45 36.41
N TYR A 139 -18.55 2.18 35.19
CA TYR A 139 -19.50 3.08 34.52
C TYR A 139 -20.85 3.15 35.23
N ALA A 140 -21.37 2.03 35.73
CA ALA A 140 -22.62 2.00 36.49
C ALA A 140 -22.50 2.75 37.83
N CYS A 141 -21.37 2.60 38.53
CA CYS A 141 -21.11 3.31 39.79
C CYS A 141 -20.94 4.82 39.56
N GLY A 142 -20.23 5.22 38.51
CA GLY A 142 -20.10 6.64 38.13
C GLY A 142 -21.44 7.30 37.84
N ASN A 143 -22.32 6.64 37.07
CA ASN A 143 -23.67 7.14 36.82
C ASN A 143 -24.53 7.18 38.09
N ALA A 144 -24.45 6.17 38.97
CA ALA A 144 -25.20 6.14 40.22
C ALA A 144 -24.75 7.22 41.23
N LEU A 145 -23.47 7.61 41.22
CA LEU A 145 -22.95 8.69 42.07
C LEU A 145 -23.33 10.09 41.55
N LEU A 146 -23.56 10.23 40.24
CA LEU A 146 -23.90 11.50 39.60
C LEU A 146 -25.41 11.72 39.42
N ALA A 147 -26.20 10.65 39.29
CA ALA A 147 -27.64 10.72 39.02
C ALA A 147 -28.49 11.42 40.12
N PRO A 148 -28.28 11.21 41.44
CA PRO A 148 -29.16 11.82 42.43
C PRO A 148 -28.97 13.35 42.58
N ARG A 149 -27.93 13.93 41.97
CA ARG A 149 -27.69 15.38 41.99
C ARG A 149 -28.35 16.15 40.84
N ILE A 150 -28.71 15.49 39.73
CA ILE A 150 -29.24 16.16 38.53
C ILE A 150 -30.77 16.26 38.57
N GLN A 151 -31.47 15.33 39.22
CA GLN A 151 -32.94 15.30 39.20
C GLN A 151 -33.62 16.41 40.05
N LYS A 152 -32.85 17.14 40.87
CA LYS A 152 -33.34 18.28 41.65
C LYS A 152 -33.29 19.62 40.89
N LEU A 153 -32.95 19.61 39.59
CA LEU A 153 -32.72 20.82 38.79
C LEU A 153 -33.76 21.11 37.69
N SER A 154 -34.88 20.37 37.58
CA SER A 154 -35.79 20.49 36.43
C SER A 154 -37.07 21.29 36.62
N SER A 155 -37.35 21.89 37.80
CA SER A 155 -38.62 22.60 38.03
C SER A 155 -38.53 24.11 38.30
N GLY A 156 -37.39 24.74 38.00
CA GLY A 156 -37.25 26.18 38.22
C GLY A 156 -36.49 26.89 37.10
N TRP A 157 -37.23 27.46 36.15
CA TRP A 157 -36.73 28.44 35.15
C TRP A 157 -36.34 29.79 35.78
N GLY A 158 -35.64 29.77 36.91
CA GLY A 158 -35.24 30.93 37.70
C GLY A 158 -33.76 30.94 38.11
N LEU A 159 -32.90 30.17 37.42
CA LEU A 159 -31.49 30.03 37.79
C LEU A 159 -30.50 30.43 36.69
N PHE A 160 -30.83 31.44 35.88
CA PHE A 160 -29.85 32.07 34.98
C PHE A 160 -29.00 33.17 35.65
N VAL A 161 -29.17 33.42 36.96
CA VAL A 161 -28.52 34.55 37.67
C VAL A 161 -27.82 34.17 38.99
N TYR A 162 -27.84 32.91 39.42
CA TYR A 162 -27.07 32.47 40.58
C TYR A 162 -26.28 31.20 40.24
N PHE A 163 -25.20 31.37 39.47
CA PHE A 163 -24.02 30.54 39.64
C PHE A 163 -23.30 31.13 40.85
N PRO A 164 -23.50 30.62 42.09
CA PRO A 164 -22.75 31.16 43.20
C PRO A 164 -21.31 30.82 42.92
N ILE A 165 -20.47 31.85 42.84
CA ILE A 165 -19.03 31.86 43.05
C ILE A 165 -18.59 30.47 43.49
N ALA A 166 -18.14 29.65 42.52
CA ALA A 166 -17.65 28.31 42.79
C ALA A 166 -16.71 28.48 43.97
N SER A 167 -17.08 27.90 45.13
CA SER A 167 -16.34 28.14 46.37
C SER A 167 -14.87 27.92 46.05
N ARG A 168 -13.97 28.75 46.58
CA ARG A 168 -12.55 28.74 46.20
C ARG A 168 -11.97 27.31 46.11
N ASN A 169 -12.46 26.42 46.96
CA ASN A 169 -12.16 24.99 47.01
C ASN A 169 -12.60 24.18 45.78
N VAL A 170 -13.75 24.47 45.16
CA VAL A 170 -14.22 23.82 43.92
C VAL A 170 -13.33 24.18 42.74
N VAL A 171 -12.96 25.46 42.61
CA VAL A 171 -12.04 25.90 41.53
C VAL A 171 -10.67 25.25 41.71
N PHE A 172 -10.14 25.22 42.94
CA PHE A 172 -8.90 24.49 43.24
C PHE A 172 -9.01 22.99 42.92
N GLY A 173 -10.14 22.35 43.23
CA GLY A 173 -10.36 20.95 42.91
C GLY A 173 -10.33 20.64 41.41
N ILE A 174 -10.94 21.51 40.60
CA ILE A 174 -10.94 21.36 39.14
C ILE A 174 -9.53 21.55 38.56
N ILE A 175 -8.80 22.58 39.03
CA ILE A 175 -7.42 22.82 38.59
C ILE A 175 -6.53 21.62 38.93
N LEU A 176 -6.65 21.08 40.15
CA LEU A 176 -5.85 19.93 40.58
C LEU A 176 -6.17 18.68 39.75
N ALA A 177 -7.45 18.46 39.41
CA ALA A 177 -7.85 17.36 38.52
C ALA A 177 -7.26 17.50 37.11
N ILE A 178 -7.26 18.71 36.53
CA ILE A 178 -6.68 18.96 35.21
C ILE A 178 -5.16 18.74 35.24
N VAL A 179 -4.46 19.27 36.25
CA VAL A 179 -3.02 19.08 36.42
C VAL A 179 -2.69 17.59 36.56
N TYR A 180 -3.47 16.85 37.34
CA TYR A 180 -3.31 15.41 37.48
C TYR A 180 -3.44 14.67 36.14
N MET A 181 -4.44 15.01 35.34
CA MET A 181 -4.63 14.41 34.01
C MET A 181 -3.46 14.68 33.06
N ILE A 182 -2.90 15.90 33.08
CA ILE A 182 -1.73 16.26 32.25
C ILE A 182 -0.50 15.46 32.67
N ILE A 183 -0.24 15.35 33.98
CA ILE A 183 0.91 14.60 34.52
C ILE A 183 0.77 13.12 34.18
N ALA A 184 -0.40 12.52 34.42
CA ALA A 184 -0.65 11.11 34.10
C ALA A 184 -0.45 10.82 32.61
N GLY A 185 -0.97 11.69 31.73
CA GLY A 185 -0.76 11.58 30.29
C GLY A 185 0.71 11.66 29.88
N HIS A 186 1.50 12.55 30.51
CA HIS A 186 2.94 12.65 30.24
C HIS A 186 3.71 11.44 30.73
N ILE A 187 3.36 10.86 31.89
CA ILE A 187 3.99 9.64 32.41
C ILE A 187 3.74 8.47 31.45
N ILE A 188 2.49 8.28 31.00
CA ILE A 188 2.15 7.24 30.03
C ILE A 188 2.93 7.43 28.73
N TRP A 189 2.94 8.66 28.19
CA TRP A 189 3.70 8.97 26.98
C TRP A 189 5.20 8.70 27.13
N LEU A 190 5.78 8.97 28.31
CA LEU A 190 7.19 8.69 28.59
C LEU A 190 7.48 7.19 28.63
N ILE A 191 6.59 6.39 29.23
CA ILE A 191 6.70 4.93 29.31
C ILE A 191 6.55 4.30 27.91
N GLU A 192 5.60 4.78 27.11
CA GLU A 192 5.42 4.35 25.71
C GLU A 192 6.70 4.62 24.92
N ARG A 193 7.28 5.81 25.07
CA ARG A 193 8.50 6.23 24.37
C ARG A 193 9.74 5.39 24.75
N GLU A 194 9.80 4.86 25.98
CA GLU A 194 10.87 3.94 26.38
C GLU A 194 10.73 2.58 25.68
N LYS A 195 9.50 2.07 25.55
CA LYS A 195 9.22 0.80 24.86
C LYS A 195 9.43 0.90 23.35
N ASP A 196 9.11 2.06 22.77
CA ASP A 196 9.35 2.38 21.37
C ASP A 196 10.79 2.83 21.08
N GLY A 197 11.77 2.36 21.89
CA GLY A 197 13.20 2.40 21.60
C GLY A 197 13.62 1.65 20.31
N HIS A 198 12.72 1.52 19.34
CA HIS A 198 12.87 1.02 17.98
C HIS A 198 13.62 1.98 17.04
N PHE A 199 14.50 2.83 17.59
CA PHE A 199 15.62 3.29 16.78
C PHE A 199 16.57 2.11 16.60
N HIS A 200 16.30 1.31 15.56
CA HIS A 200 17.22 0.32 15.03
C HIS A 200 18.56 1.00 14.73
N LYS A 201 19.48 0.97 15.69
CA LYS A 201 20.89 1.38 15.50
C LYS A 201 21.65 0.44 14.56
N ASN A 202 20.96 -0.54 13.99
CA ASN A 202 21.50 -1.58 13.11
C ASN A 202 20.81 -1.55 11.73
N LEU A 203 20.58 -0.37 11.14
CA LEU A 203 20.48 -0.35 9.68
C LEU A 203 21.85 -0.77 9.12
N PRO A 204 21.92 -1.85 8.32
CA PRO A 204 23.16 -2.19 7.64
C PRO A 204 23.60 -0.98 6.81
N PRO A 205 24.90 -0.64 6.78
CA PRO A 205 25.38 0.50 5.99
C PRO A 205 24.90 0.33 4.55
N GLY A 206 24.14 1.32 4.07
CA GLY A 206 23.65 1.37 2.72
C GLY A 206 24.82 1.15 1.76
N ARG A 207 24.77 0.04 1.03
CA ARG A 207 25.73 -0.27 -0.02
C ARG A 207 25.44 0.72 -1.15
N LEU A 208 26.11 1.87 -1.13
CA LEU A 208 26.08 2.84 -2.23
C LEU A 208 26.44 2.09 -3.52
N PRO A 209 25.73 2.34 -4.64
CA PRO A 209 26.08 1.75 -5.92
C PRO A 209 27.52 2.15 -6.31
N PRO A 210 28.34 1.20 -6.79
CA PRO A 210 29.69 1.50 -7.21
C PRO A 210 29.63 2.36 -8.47
N GLY A 211 30.00 3.64 -8.38
CA GLY A 211 30.10 4.51 -9.56
C GLY A 211 29.81 6.00 -9.39
N SER A 212 29.75 6.55 -8.16
CA SER A 212 29.54 8.00 -7.96
C SER A 212 30.71 8.70 -7.25
N GLY A 213 31.94 8.44 -7.70
CA GLY A 213 33.09 9.23 -7.26
C GLY A 213 34.28 9.09 -8.20
N GLY A 214 34.68 10.22 -8.81
CA GLY A 214 35.94 10.37 -9.55
C GLY A 214 35.79 10.31 -11.05
#